data_AF-A0A087BGG3-F1
#
_entry.id   AF-A0A087BGG3-F1
#
_cell.length_a   1.000
_cell.length_b   1.000
_cell.length_c   1.000
_cell.angle_alpha   90.00
_cell.angle_beta   90.00
_cell.angle_gamma   90.00
#
_symmetry.space_group_name_H-M   'P 1'
#
loop_
_entity.id
_entity.type
_entity.pdbx_description
1 polymer ?
#
loop_
_entity_poly.entity_id
_entity_poly.type
_entity_poly.pdbx_seq_one_letter_code
_entity_poly.pdbx_strand_id
1 'polypeptide(L)'
;MMAWRRIVQILREGNGLRLMLVLMYVAMTYRFYTSGQDCRIFIGMFRAPESYMPSGLESNLYAIGFMVVGVALMLERPSEYLSIPETMVYVRRPRGLPRFLGYCAIVGAYCLFYAGVQLAVALHVVYASPKQLMIGAVCAGWTLLVLALIINLGYLGRNRPYGYLAAMVLYIVPLSYMPLMRWLLESPLGVPNWSVTLGVLTAALIVANYALFERLEII
;
A
#
# COMPACT_ATOMS: atom_id res chain seq x y z
N MET A 1 -24.36 7.10 17.66
CA MET A 1 -25.01 7.69 16.46
C MET A 1 -24.23 8.86 15.83
N MET A 2 -23.66 9.80 16.59
CA MET A 2 -22.93 10.94 15.99
C MET A 2 -21.60 10.57 15.30
N ALA A 3 -20.85 9.58 15.82
CA ALA A 3 -19.62 9.09 15.17
C ALA A 3 -19.90 8.48 13.79
N TRP A 4 -20.99 7.71 13.65
CA TRP A 4 -21.39 7.10 12.37
C TRP A 4 -21.76 8.16 11.32
N ARG A 5 -22.53 9.18 11.69
CA ARG A 5 -22.86 10.29 10.77
C ARG A 5 -21.62 11.04 10.32
N ARG A 6 -20.66 11.30 11.22
CA ARG A 6 -19.40 11.97 10.91
C ARG A 6 -18.52 11.10 9.99
N ILE A 7 -18.46 9.79 10.23
CA ILE A 7 -17.79 8.81 9.36
C ILE A 7 -18.44 8.78 7.97
N VAL A 8 -19.78 8.79 7.88
CA VAL A 8 -20.52 8.83 6.60
C VAL A 8 -20.33 10.14 5.85
N GLN A 9 -20.25 11.27 6.56
CA GLN A 9 -19.99 12.60 5.96
C GLN A 9 -18.56 12.69 5.42
N ILE A 10 -17.57 12.23 6.20
CA ILE A 10 -16.19 12.09 5.76
C ILE A 10 -16.13 11.11 4.58
N LEU A 11 -16.86 9.99 4.61
CA LEU A 11 -17.02 9.08 3.45
C LEU A 11 -17.58 9.79 2.22
N ARG A 12 -18.54 10.71 2.35
CA ARG A 12 -19.13 11.45 1.22
C ARG A 12 -18.19 12.46 0.57
N GLU A 13 -17.34 13.14 1.34
CA GLU A 13 -16.39 14.13 0.80
C GLU A 13 -15.29 13.43 -0.02
N GLY A 14 -15.12 13.80 -1.30
CA GLY A 14 -14.12 13.19 -2.18
C GLY A 14 -14.52 11.87 -2.83
N ASN A 15 -15.77 11.42 -2.68
CA ASN A 15 -16.26 10.20 -3.36
C ASN A 15 -16.20 10.28 -4.88
N GLY A 16 -16.38 11.47 -5.48
CA GLY A 16 -16.26 11.64 -6.94
C GLY A 16 -14.86 11.28 -7.45
N LEU A 17 -13.81 11.75 -6.77
CA LEU A 17 -12.43 11.47 -7.14
C LEU A 17 -12.08 9.98 -6.92
N ARG A 18 -12.57 9.38 -5.83
CA ARG A 18 -12.41 7.94 -5.59
C ARG A 18 -13.10 7.10 -6.65
N LEU A 19 -14.31 7.49 -7.06
CA LEU A 19 -15.07 6.77 -8.08
C LEU A 19 -14.37 6.87 -9.44
N MET A 20 -13.79 8.03 -9.77
CA MET A 20 -12.92 8.18 -10.95
C MET A 20 -11.67 7.29 -10.88
N LEU A 21 -10.99 7.23 -9.73
CA LEU A 21 -9.82 6.37 -9.53
C LEU A 21 -10.18 4.88 -9.65
N VAL A 22 -11.31 4.47 -9.06
CA VAL A 22 -11.82 3.10 -9.19
C VAL A 22 -12.15 2.78 -10.65
N LEU A 23 -12.81 3.70 -11.37
CA LEU A 23 -13.17 3.50 -12.77
C LEU A 23 -11.92 3.36 -13.66
N MET A 24 -10.91 4.19 -13.44
CA MET A 24 -9.61 4.08 -14.12
C MET A 24 -8.94 2.72 -13.81
N TYR A 25 -9.00 2.29 -12.55
CA TYR A 25 -8.45 1.00 -12.13
C TYR A 25 -9.19 -0.20 -12.74
N VAL A 26 -10.52 -0.13 -12.86
CA VAL A 26 -11.32 -1.16 -13.55
C VAL A 26 -10.92 -1.25 -15.03
N ALA A 27 -10.73 -0.11 -15.70
CA ALA A 27 -10.26 -0.11 -17.10
C ALA A 27 -8.86 -0.72 -17.24
N MET A 28 -7.96 -0.39 -16.32
CA MET A 28 -6.60 -0.91 -16.28
C MET A 28 -6.56 -2.43 -16.02
N THR A 29 -7.36 -2.92 -15.07
CA THR A 29 -7.48 -4.35 -14.75
C THR A 29 -8.12 -5.13 -15.90
N TYR A 30 -9.14 -4.58 -16.55
CA TYR A 30 -9.73 -5.16 -17.75
C TYR A 30 -8.70 -5.29 -18.89
N ARG A 31 -7.90 -4.23 -19.14
CA ARG A 31 -6.80 -4.29 -20.11
C ARG A 31 -5.76 -5.34 -19.75
N PHE A 32 -5.40 -5.47 -18.47
CA PHE A 32 -4.45 -6.48 -18.02
C PHE A 32 -4.90 -7.90 -18.41
N TYR A 33 -6.15 -8.28 -18.07
CA TYR A 33 -6.67 -9.61 -18.38
C TYR A 33 -6.92 -9.86 -19.87
N THR A 34 -7.17 -8.81 -20.66
CA THR A 34 -7.37 -8.94 -22.12
C THR A 34 -6.07 -8.88 -22.93
N SER A 35 -4.97 -8.36 -22.35
CA SER A 35 -3.69 -8.15 -23.04
C SER A 35 -2.84 -9.42 -23.24
N GLY A 36 -3.28 -10.58 -22.75
CA GLY A 36 -2.55 -11.84 -22.94
C GLY A 36 -1.22 -11.95 -22.19
N GLN A 37 -0.93 -11.05 -21.24
CA GLN A 37 0.22 -11.20 -20.34
C GLN A 37 0.08 -12.44 -19.44
N ASP A 38 1.19 -12.91 -18.85
CA ASP A 38 1.17 -13.99 -17.86
C ASP A 38 0.25 -13.67 -16.69
N CYS A 39 -0.99 -14.13 -16.81
CA CYS A 39 -2.06 -13.97 -15.82
C CYS A 39 -1.82 -14.85 -14.58
N ARG A 40 -0.79 -15.71 -14.63
CA ARG A 40 -0.38 -16.60 -13.53
C ARG A 40 0.21 -15.84 -12.34
N ILE A 41 0.67 -14.60 -12.56
CA ILE A 41 1.27 -13.74 -11.54
C ILE A 41 0.30 -12.60 -11.22
N PHE A 42 0.02 -12.41 -9.92
CA PHE A 42 -0.84 -11.36 -9.40
C PHE A 42 -0.45 -9.96 -9.95
N ILE A 43 -1.45 -9.15 -10.31
CA ILE A 43 -1.25 -7.86 -11.00
C ILE A 43 -0.33 -6.88 -10.25
N GLY A 44 -0.37 -6.90 -8.91
CA GLY A 44 0.41 -6.01 -8.05
C GLY A 44 1.80 -6.51 -7.69
N MET A 45 2.18 -7.72 -8.11
CA MET A 45 3.49 -8.30 -7.80
C MET A 45 4.52 -7.85 -8.84
N PHE A 46 5.71 -7.45 -8.38
CA PHE A 46 6.82 -7.11 -9.26
C PHE A 46 7.38 -8.37 -9.96
N ARG A 47 7.75 -8.20 -11.22
CA ARG A 47 8.15 -9.25 -12.15
C ARG A 47 9.58 -8.98 -12.61
N ALA A 48 10.44 -9.98 -12.48
CA ALA A 48 11.71 -9.96 -13.20
C ALA A 48 11.42 -10.20 -14.70
N PRO A 49 11.81 -9.28 -15.59
CA PRO A 49 11.65 -9.50 -17.02
C PRO A 49 12.47 -10.72 -17.46
N GLU A 50 11.86 -11.53 -18.33
CA GLU A 50 12.62 -12.48 -19.13
C GLU A 50 13.60 -11.74 -20.04
N SER A 51 14.68 -12.40 -20.44
CA SER A 51 15.86 -11.82 -21.11
C SER A 51 15.58 -11.01 -22.39
N TYR A 52 14.36 -11.07 -22.93
CA TYR A 52 13.96 -10.45 -24.19
C TYR A 52 13.16 -9.15 -24.02
N MET A 53 12.80 -8.74 -22.81
CA MET A 53 12.04 -7.51 -22.57
C MET A 53 12.96 -6.27 -22.41
N PRO A 54 12.58 -5.10 -22.96
CA PRO A 54 13.49 -3.96 -23.08
C PRO A 54 13.79 -3.23 -21.76
N SER A 55 12.88 -3.26 -20.77
CA SER A 55 13.11 -2.62 -19.46
C SER A 55 12.28 -3.23 -18.32
N GLY A 56 12.84 -3.21 -17.10
CA GLY A 56 12.16 -3.65 -15.87
C GLY A 56 10.97 -2.78 -15.47
N LEU A 57 10.88 -1.55 -15.98
CA LEU A 57 9.77 -0.63 -15.73
C LEU A 57 8.56 -0.95 -16.61
N GLU A 58 8.77 -1.18 -17.91
CA GLU A 58 7.69 -1.52 -18.86
C GLU A 58 7.01 -2.84 -18.50
N SER A 59 7.78 -3.83 -18.04
CA SER A 59 7.23 -5.12 -17.59
C SER A 59 6.38 -5.01 -16.32
N ASN A 60 6.58 -3.95 -15.53
CA ASN A 60 5.94 -3.75 -14.22
C ASN A 60 4.93 -2.60 -14.19
N LEU A 61 4.52 -2.09 -15.35
CA LEU A 61 3.60 -0.95 -15.47
C LEU A 61 2.26 -1.23 -14.77
N TYR A 62 1.78 -2.48 -14.81
CA TYR A 62 0.57 -2.89 -14.10
C TYR A 62 0.73 -2.96 -12.57
N ALA A 63 1.90 -3.39 -12.09
CA ALA A 63 2.21 -3.38 -10.66
C ALA A 63 2.34 -1.94 -10.15
N ILE A 64 2.96 -1.06 -10.93
CA ILE A 64 3.04 0.38 -10.64
C ILE A 64 1.65 1.01 -10.54
N GLY A 65 0.78 0.80 -11.54
CA GLY A 65 -0.56 1.36 -11.48
C GLY A 65 -1.40 0.77 -10.32
N PHE A 66 -1.20 -0.51 -9.96
CA PHE A 66 -1.82 -1.10 -8.77
C PHE A 66 -1.42 -0.36 -7.49
N MET A 67 -0.13 -0.04 -7.32
CA MET A 67 0.36 0.70 -6.15
C MET A 67 -0.12 2.15 -6.14
N VAL A 68 -0.04 2.84 -7.28
CA VAL A 68 -0.46 4.24 -7.41
C VAL A 68 -1.93 4.39 -7.04
N VAL A 69 -2.80 3.53 -7.58
CA VAL A 69 -4.23 3.52 -7.24
C VAL A 69 -4.44 3.14 -5.77
N GLY A 70 -3.73 2.11 -5.28
CA GLY A 70 -3.85 1.66 -3.90
C GLY A 70 -3.51 2.76 -2.89
N VAL A 71 -2.47 3.55 -3.16
CA VAL A 71 -2.07 4.70 -2.35
C VAL A 71 -3.07 5.86 -2.52
N ALA A 72 -3.43 6.20 -3.76
CA ALA A 72 -4.30 7.34 -4.05
C ALA A 72 -5.71 7.17 -3.46
N LEU A 73 -6.26 5.95 -3.46
CA LEU A 73 -7.59 5.66 -2.90
C LEU A 73 -7.70 5.95 -1.40
N MET A 74 -6.59 5.82 -0.65
CA MET A 74 -6.56 6.15 0.78
C MET A 74 -6.82 7.64 1.04
N LEU A 75 -6.42 8.53 0.11
CA LEU A 75 -6.55 9.99 0.22
C LEU A 75 -6.09 10.54 1.59
N GLU A 76 -4.98 10.03 2.14
CA GLU A 76 -4.41 10.44 3.44
C GLU A 76 -5.33 10.30 4.68
N ARG A 77 -6.56 9.82 4.55
CA ARG A 77 -7.51 9.70 5.67
C ARG A 77 -7.01 8.94 6.91
N PRO A 78 -6.28 7.82 6.78
CA PRO A 78 -5.74 7.17 7.97
C PRO A 78 -4.69 8.05 8.67
N SER A 79 -3.93 8.85 7.92
CA SER A 79 -3.00 9.85 8.47
C SER A 79 -3.73 11.03 9.13
N GLU A 80 -4.84 11.47 8.56
CA GLU A 80 -5.72 12.47 9.18
C GLU A 80 -6.27 11.97 10.52
N TYR A 81 -6.72 10.71 10.60
CA TYR A 81 -7.20 10.07 11.83
C TYR A 81 -6.17 10.13 12.97
N LEU A 82 -4.88 9.96 12.67
CA LEU A 82 -3.79 10.13 13.64
C LEU A 82 -3.64 11.59 14.09
N SER A 83 -3.80 12.54 13.18
CA SER A 83 -3.52 13.97 13.44
C SER A 83 -4.66 14.76 14.09
N ILE A 84 -5.93 14.35 13.94
CA ILE A 84 -7.08 15.09 14.48
C ILE A 84 -7.01 15.10 16.02
N PRO A 85 -6.91 16.27 16.68
CA PRO A 85 -6.97 16.33 18.14
C PRO A 85 -8.36 15.84 18.62
N GLU A 86 -8.38 15.03 19.68
CA GLU A 86 -9.64 14.70 20.37
C GLU A 86 -10.19 15.97 21.01
N THR A 87 -11.12 16.63 20.31
CA THR A 87 -11.68 17.94 20.67
C THR A 87 -12.95 17.84 21.51
N MET A 88 -13.29 16.67 22.05
CA MET A 88 -14.48 16.55 22.91
C MET A 88 -14.08 16.30 24.37
N VAL A 89 -14.40 17.32 25.18
CA VAL A 89 -14.50 17.37 26.65
C VAL A 89 -13.17 17.51 27.38
N TYR A 90 -12.90 18.73 27.88
CA TYR A 90 -12.14 19.22 29.08
C TYR A 90 -11.03 18.39 29.76
N VAL A 91 -10.65 17.24 29.22
CA VAL A 91 -9.62 16.33 29.69
C VAL A 91 -8.84 15.96 28.44
N ARG A 92 -7.64 16.55 28.29
CA ARG A 92 -6.66 16.05 27.31
C ARG A 92 -6.38 14.60 27.67
N ARG A 93 -7.05 13.62 27.04
CA ARG A 93 -6.59 12.24 27.12
C ARG A 93 -5.25 12.19 26.37
N PRO A 94 -4.19 11.60 26.96
CA PRO A 94 -2.93 11.41 26.25
C PRO A 94 -3.21 10.63 24.96
N ARG A 95 -2.52 10.94 23.85
CA ARG A 95 -2.73 10.22 22.59
C ARG A 95 -2.05 8.85 22.70
N GLY A 96 -2.63 7.94 23.48
CA GLY A 96 -1.94 6.71 23.85
C GLY A 96 -1.62 5.78 22.67
N LEU A 97 -0.63 4.91 22.91
CA LEU A 97 -0.33 3.68 22.16
C LEU A 97 -1.56 2.96 21.53
N PRO A 98 -2.72 2.80 22.20
CA PRO A 98 -3.91 2.21 21.57
C PRO A 98 -4.38 2.93 20.29
N ARG A 99 -4.21 4.25 20.19
CA ARG A 99 -4.62 5.02 19.01
C ARG A 99 -3.70 4.76 17.81
N PHE A 100 -2.40 4.65 18.07
CA PHE A 100 -1.41 4.28 17.06
C PHE A 100 -1.61 2.84 16.59
N LEU A 101 -1.86 1.89 17.51
CA LEU A 101 -2.23 0.52 17.15
C LEU A 101 -3.53 0.48 16.32
N GLY A 102 -4.53 1.30 16.67
CA GLY A 102 -5.75 1.44 15.89
C GLY A 102 -5.48 1.93 14.46
N TYR A 103 -4.57 2.89 14.29
CA TYR A 103 -4.12 3.33 12.96
C TYR A 103 -3.45 2.19 12.17
N CYS A 104 -2.49 1.47 12.78
CA CYS A 104 -1.83 0.34 12.13
C CYS A 104 -2.84 -0.74 11.72
N ALA A 105 -3.85 -1.00 12.55
CA ALA A 105 -4.94 -1.94 12.24
C ALA A 105 -5.80 -1.46 11.07
N ILE A 106 -6.15 -0.18 11.00
CA ILE A 106 -6.94 0.40 9.89
C ILE A 106 -6.15 0.32 8.57
N VAL A 107 -4.88 0.72 8.58
CA VAL A 107 -4.02 0.65 7.38
C VAL A 107 -3.81 -0.80 6.95
N GLY A 108 -3.55 -1.70 7.90
CA GLY A 108 -3.44 -3.14 7.64
C GLY A 108 -4.71 -3.72 7.04
N ALA A 109 -5.87 -3.42 7.63
CA ALA A 109 -7.17 -3.88 7.12
C ALA A 109 -7.46 -3.34 5.71
N TYR A 110 -7.10 -2.08 5.43
CA TYR A 110 -7.23 -1.52 4.08
C TYR A 110 -6.36 -2.28 3.07
N CYS A 111 -5.08 -2.50 3.37
CA CYS A 111 -4.18 -3.19 2.44
C CYS A 111 -4.64 -4.62 2.18
N LEU A 112 -5.13 -5.31 3.22
CA LEU A 112 -5.71 -6.65 3.09
C LEU A 112 -6.98 -6.65 2.24
N PHE A 113 -7.88 -5.69 2.47
CA PHE A 113 -9.11 -5.59 1.70
C PHE A 113 -8.84 -5.29 0.23
N TYR A 114 -7.97 -4.31 -0.06
CA TYR A 114 -7.62 -3.92 -1.42
C TYR A 114 -6.95 -5.07 -2.19
N ALA A 115 -5.95 -5.73 -1.59
CA ALA A 115 -5.31 -6.88 -2.20
C ALA A 115 -6.25 -8.09 -2.32
N GLY A 116 -7.10 -8.31 -1.31
CA GLY A 116 -8.05 -9.43 -1.24
C GLY A 116 -9.16 -9.34 -2.30
N VAL A 117 -9.73 -8.15 -2.52
CA VAL A 117 -10.72 -7.93 -3.60
C VAL A 117 -10.10 -8.25 -4.94
N GLN A 118 -8.88 -7.76 -5.20
CA GLN A 118 -8.19 -8.02 -6.47
C GLN A 118 -7.80 -9.48 -6.64
N LEU A 119 -7.47 -10.17 -5.54
CA LEU A 119 -7.19 -11.61 -5.54
C LEU A 119 -8.45 -12.42 -5.87
N ALA A 120 -9.61 -12.06 -5.30
CA ALA A 120 -10.88 -12.71 -5.63
C ALA A 120 -11.22 -12.59 -7.12
N VAL A 121 -11.00 -11.40 -7.70
CA VAL A 121 -11.15 -11.18 -9.14
C VAL A 121 -10.16 -12.05 -9.93
N ALA A 122 -8.89 -12.10 -9.53
CA ALA A 122 -7.87 -12.89 -10.20
C ALA A 122 -8.19 -14.40 -10.18
N LEU A 123 -8.67 -14.93 -9.06
CA LEU A 123 -9.08 -16.33 -8.94
C LEU A 123 -10.32 -16.66 -9.78
N HIS A 124 -11.21 -15.70 -9.99
CA HIS A 124 -12.41 -15.91 -10.81
C HIS A 124 -12.10 -15.85 -12.31
N VAL A 125 -11.18 -14.97 -12.72
CA VAL A 125 -10.87 -14.74 -14.14
C VAL A 125 -9.77 -15.69 -14.65
N VAL A 126 -8.81 -16.08 -13.80
CA VAL A 126 -7.62 -16.82 -14.22
C VAL A 126 -7.61 -18.24 -13.65
N TYR A 127 -7.51 -19.24 -14.55
CA TYR A 127 -7.16 -20.61 -14.20
C TYR A 127 -5.65 -20.76 -13.93
N ALA A 128 -5.16 -20.15 -12.85
CA ALA A 128 -3.77 -20.27 -12.39
C ALA A 128 -3.70 -20.98 -11.04
N SER A 129 -2.47 -21.38 -10.65
CA SER A 129 -2.28 -22.01 -9.34
C SER A 129 -2.62 -21.02 -8.22
N PRO A 130 -3.54 -21.37 -7.29
CA PRO A 130 -3.98 -20.43 -6.26
C PRO A 130 -2.83 -20.03 -5.33
N LYS A 131 -1.84 -20.91 -5.15
CA LYS A 131 -0.65 -20.66 -4.33
C LYS A 131 0.17 -19.48 -4.84
N GLN A 132 0.42 -19.39 -6.15
CA GLN A 132 1.24 -18.31 -6.73
C GLN A 132 0.50 -16.96 -6.66
N LEU A 133 -0.81 -16.96 -6.90
CA LEU A 133 -1.64 -15.77 -6.76
C LEU A 133 -1.70 -15.27 -5.32
N MET A 134 -1.83 -16.17 -4.34
CA MET A 134 -1.80 -15.83 -2.92
C MET A 134 -0.48 -15.17 -2.50
N ILE A 135 0.66 -15.75 -2.91
CA ILE A 135 1.99 -15.20 -2.61
C ILE A 135 2.14 -13.79 -3.20
N GLY A 136 1.70 -13.61 -4.45
CA GLY A 136 1.75 -12.30 -5.11
C GLY A 136 0.83 -11.25 -4.46
N ALA A 137 -0.36 -11.66 -4.01
CA ALA A 137 -1.28 -10.78 -3.29
C ALA A 137 -0.72 -10.35 -1.93
N VAL A 138 -0.09 -11.26 -1.18
CA VAL A 138 0.58 -10.94 0.09
C VAL A 138 1.72 -9.95 -0.13
N CYS A 139 2.56 -10.19 -1.14
CA CYS A 139 3.65 -9.29 -1.50
C CYS A 139 3.13 -7.88 -1.86
N ALA A 140 2.10 -7.81 -2.70
CA ALA A 140 1.50 -6.54 -3.14
C ALA A 140 0.80 -5.79 -1.99
N GLY A 141 0.08 -6.50 -1.12
CA GLY A 141 -0.55 -5.90 0.06
C GLY A 141 0.47 -5.36 1.07
N TRP A 142 1.57 -6.09 1.28
CA TRP A 142 2.62 -5.70 2.22
C TRP A 142 3.44 -4.51 1.69
N THR A 143 3.78 -4.51 0.40
CA THR A 143 4.42 -3.35 -0.25
C THR A 143 3.54 -2.10 -0.16
N LEU A 144 2.22 -2.23 -0.39
CA LEU A 144 1.28 -1.12 -0.21
C LEU A 144 1.26 -0.60 1.25
N LEU A 145 1.32 -1.50 2.23
CA LEU A 145 1.41 -1.14 3.65
C LEU A 145 2.69 -0.34 3.96
N VAL A 146 3.84 -0.79 3.43
CA VAL A 146 5.12 -0.07 3.57
C VAL A 146 5.03 1.34 2.97
N LEU A 147 4.47 1.47 1.77
CA LEU A 147 4.30 2.78 1.12
C LEU A 147 3.39 3.70 1.92
N ALA A 148 2.28 3.19 2.46
CA ALA A 148 1.38 3.96 3.32
C ALA A 148 2.08 4.46 4.58
N LEU A 149 2.93 3.63 5.21
CA LEU A 149 3.73 4.03 6.38
C LEU A 149 4.77 5.10 6.07
N ILE A 150 5.38 5.09 4.88
CA ILE A 150 6.34 6.12 4.45
C ILE A 150 5.64 7.44 4.20
N ILE A 151 4.49 7.41 3.52
CA ILE A 151 3.69 8.61 3.27
C ILE A 151 3.23 9.21 4.61
N ASN A 152 2.82 8.36 5.55
CA ASN A 152 2.45 8.81 6.90
C ASN A 152 3.63 9.44 7.65
N LEU A 153 4.84 8.90 7.49
CA LEU A 153 6.05 9.51 8.06
C LEU A 153 6.26 10.94 7.55
N GLY A 154 6.12 11.15 6.23
CA GLY A 154 6.20 12.48 5.62
C GLY A 154 5.08 13.42 6.07
N TYR A 155 3.87 12.87 6.24
CA TYR A 155 2.72 13.61 6.77
C TYR A 155 2.96 14.08 8.21
N LEU A 156 3.38 13.18 9.11
CA LEU A 156 3.69 13.50 10.51
C LEU A 156 4.90 14.44 10.62
N GLY A 157 5.88 14.32 9.73
CA GLY A 157 7.03 15.22 9.61
C GLY A 157 6.71 16.60 9.01
N ARG A 158 5.43 16.95 8.79
CA ARG A 158 4.96 18.20 8.14
C ARG A 158 5.49 18.43 6.73
N ASN A 159 6.02 17.39 6.09
CA ASN A 159 6.68 17.42 4.79
C ASN A 159 6.04 16.40 3.85
N ARG A 160 4.77 16.63 3.51
CA ARG A 160 3.97 15.79 2.60
C ARG A 160 4.70 15.41 1.29
N PRO A 161 5.30 16.36 0.51
CA PRO A 161 5.91 16.01 -0.77
C PRO A 161 7.09 15.04 -0.61
N TYR A 162 7.85 15.14 0.47
CA TYR A 162 8.97 14.24 0.73
C TYR A 162 8.51 12.81 1.08
N GLY A 163 7.35 12.65 1.74
CA GLY A 163 6.76 11.33 1.98
C GLY A 163 6.39 10.61 0.69
N TYR A 164 5.74 11.31 -0.24
CA TYR A 164 5.42 10.76 -1.56
C TYR A 164 6.66 10.49 -2.41
N LEU A 165 7.63 11.40 -2.39
CA LEU A 165 8.88 11.22 -3.13
C LEU A 165 9.66 10.01 -2.59
N ALA A 166 9.75 9.84 -1.27
CA ALA A 166 10.39 8.68 -0.65
C ALA A 166 9.67 7.37 -1.02
N ALA A 167 8.33 7.37 -1.00
CA ALA A 167 7.53 6.22 -1.42
C ALA A 167 7.77 5.86 -2.90
N MET A 168 7.81 6.87 -3.78
CA MET A 168 8.11 6.66 -5.20
C MET A 168 9.52 6.12 -5.42
N VAL A 169 10.53 6.71 -4.76
CA VAL A 169 11.93 6.25 -4.87
C VAL A 169 12.06 4.80 -4.38
N LEU A 170 11.45 4.48 -3.23
CA LEU A 170 11.49 3.12 -2.68
C LEU A 170 10.87 2.10 -3.64
N TYR A 171 9.84 2.46 -4.39
CA TYR A 171 9.16 1.52 -5.27
C TYR A 171 9.78 1.45 -6.68
N ILE A 172 10.14 2.60 -7.26
CA ILE A 172 10.63 2.70 -8.65
C ILE A 172 12.09 2.24 -8.77
N VAL A 173 12.94 2.55 -7.79
CA VAL A 173 14.38 2.20 -7.86
C VAL A 173 14.57 0.68 -7.91
N PRO A 174 13.92 -0.15 -7.07
CA PRO A 174 13.99 -1.60 -7.18
C PRO A 174 13.49 -2.16 -8.50
N LEU A 175 12.44 -1.57 -9.09
CA LEU A 175 11.91 -1.99 -10.38
C LEU A 175 12.84 -1.65 -11.54
N SER A 176 13.63 -0.57 -11.42
CA SER A 176 14.62 -0.17 -12.41
C SER A 176 15.91 -1.00 -12.34
N TYR A 177 16.25 -1.56 -11.16
CA TYR A 177 17.50 -2.26 -10.95
C TYR A 177 17.31 -3.79 -10.92
N MET A 178 17.51 -4.40 -12.10
CA MET A 178 17.31 -5.84 -12.36
C MET A 178 17.97 -6.78 -11.34
N PRO A 179 19.24 -6.59 -10.93
CA PRO A 179 19.90 -7.50 -9.99
C PRO A 179 19.19 -7.53 -8.63
N LEU A 180 18.72 -6.38 -8.16
CA LEU A 180 18.01 -6.27 -6.89
C LEU A 180 16.61 -6.87 -6.97
N MET A 181 15.92 -6.70 -8.10
CA MET A 181 14.63 -7.35 -8.31
C MET A 181 14.73 -8.88 -8.35
N ARG A 182 15.76 -9.43 -9.01
CA ARG A 182 16.03 -10.88 -9.00
C ARG A 182 16.35 -11.37 -7.60
N TRP A 183 17.24 -10.65 -6.89
CA TRP A 183 17.57 -10.98 -5.51
C TRP A 183 16.36 -10.94 -4.58
N LEU A 184 15.44 -9.98 -4.74
CA LEU A 184 14.20 -9.93 -3.94
C LEU A 184 13.28 -11.14 -4.18
N LEU A 185 13.28 -11.68 -5.40
CA LEU A 185 12.47 -12.84 -5.77
C LEU A 185 13.15 -14.18 -5.42
N GLU A 186 14.46 -14.19 -5.20
CA GLU A 186 15.18 -15.38 -4.75
C GLU A 186 14.69 -15.85 -3.38
N SER A 187 14.64 -17.18 -3.22
CA SER A 187 14.19 -17.85 -2.00
C SER A 187 15.22 -18.89 -1.53
N PRO A 188 16.38 -18.48 -1.01
CA PRO A 188 17.47 -19.40 -0.66
C PRO A 188 17.08 -20.39 0.45
N LEU A 189 16.14 -20.03 1.32
CA LEU A 189 15.67 -20.84 2.46
C LEU A 189 14.18 -21.22 2.34
N GLY A 190 13.60 -21.16 1.14
CA GLY A 190 12.15 -21.34 0.92
C GLY A 190 11.29 -20.14 1.34
N VAL A 191 11.90 -19.14 1.98
CA VAL A 191 11.32 -17.82 2.24
C VAL A 191 11.90 -16.83 1.24
N PRO A 192 11.07 -16.06 0.51
CA PRO A 192 11.59 -15.12 -0.46
C PRO A 192 12.20 -13.88 0.22
N ASN A 193 13.29 -13.35 -0.34
CA ASN A 193 14.02 -12.23 0.27
C ASN A 193 13.17 -10.96 0.40
N TRP A 194 12.16 -10.78 -0.45
CA TRP A 194 11.20 -9.68 -0.31
C TRP A 194 10.45 -9.70 1.02
N SER A 195 10.10 -10.87 1.58
CA SER A 195 9.34 -10.89 2.84
C SER A 195 10.21 -10.48 4.01
N VAL A 196 11.49 -10.83 3.98
CA VAL A 196 12.46 -10.42 5.01
C VAL A 196 12.70 -8.92 4.93
N THR A 197 12.98 -8.39 3.74
CA THR A 197 13.26 -6.96 3.54
C THR A 197 12.05 -6.07 3.87
N LEU A 198 10.85 -6.43 3.43
CA LEU A 198 9.62 -5.71 3.80
C LEU A 198 9.34 -5.85 5.30
N GLY A 199 9.60 -7.01 5.90
CA GLY A 199 9.47 -7.21 7.35
C GLY A 199 10.34 -6.25 8.15
N VAL A 200 11.64 -6.20 7.87
CA VAL A 200 12.57 -5.28 8.54
C VAL A 200 12.15 -3.82 8.33
N LEU A 201 11.80 -3.47 7.08
CA LEU A 201 11.38 -2.10 6.74
C LEU A 201 10.09 -1.69 7.45
N THR A 202 9.09 -2.58 7.53
CA THR A 202 7.86 -2.30 8.29
C THR A 202 8.12 -2.07 9.77
N ALA A 203 8.96 -2.91 10.41
CA ALA A 203 9.29 -2.73 11.81
C ALA A 203 9.97 -1.37 12.06
N ALA A 204 10.95 -1.01 11.22
CA ALA A 204 11.63 0.28 11.30
C ALA A 204 10.65 1.46 11.10
N LEU A 205 9.75 1.37 10.12
CA LEU A 205 8.75 2.40 9.84
C LEU A 205 7.72 2.54 10.96
N ILE A 206 7.30 1.45 11.59
CA ILE A 206 6.38 1.48 12.73
C ILE A 206 7.04 2.24 13.89
N VAL A 207 8.29 1.92 14.22
CA VAL A 207 9.05 2.61 15.28
C VAL A 207 9.23 4.09 14.96
N ALA A 208 9.60 4.43 13.72
CA ALA A 208 9.79 5.82 13.29
C ALA A 208 8.48 6.62 13.32
N ASN A 209 7.37 6.05 12.86
CA ASN A 209 6.05 6.69 12.90
C ASN A 209 5.59 6.89 14.36
N TYR A 210 5.84 5.91 15.23
CA TYR A 210 5.52 6.03 16.66
C TYR A 210 6.31 7.14 17.33
N ALA A 211 7.63 7.23 17.09
CA ALA A 211 8.48 8.27 17.66
C ALA A 211 8.06 9.69 17.20
N LEU A 212 7.67 9.86 15.94
CA LEU A 212 7.13 11.14 15.44
C LEU A 212 5.74 11.46 16.02
N PHE A 213 4.92 10.43 16.22
CA PHE A 213 3.61 10.58 16.83
C PHE A 213 3.70 11.04 18.29
N GLU A 214 4.60 10.46 19.09
CA GLU A 214 4.86 10.93 20.46
C GLU A 214 5.36 12.38 20.49
N ARG A 215 6.24 12.78 19.55
CA ARG A 215 6.69 14.18 19.45
C ARG A 215 5.55 15.16 19.16
N LEU A 216 4.53 14.74 18.41
CA LEU A 216 3.34 15.56 18.14
C LEU A 216 2.46 15.75 19.38
N GLU A 217 2.61 14.96 20.44
CA GLU A 217 1.92 15.20 21.73
C GLU A 217 2.58 16.30 22.57
N ILE A 218 3.88 16.52 22.36
CA ILE A 218 4.69 17.44 23.18
C ILE A 218 4.52 18.91 22.72
N ILE A 219 4.10 19.14 21.47
CA ILE A 219 3.93 20.46 20.84
C ILE A 219 2.45 20.88 20.86
#